data_AF-A0A7V3WM37-F1
#
_entry.id   AF-A0A7V3WM37-F1
#
_cell.length_a   1.000
_cell.length_b   1.000
_cell.length_c   1.000
_cell.angle_alpha   90.00
_cell.angle_beta   90.00
_cell.angle_gamma   90.00
#
_symmetry.space_group_name_H-M   'P 1'
#
loop_
_entity.id
_entity.type
_entity.pdbx_description
1 polymer ?
#
loop_
_entity_poly.entity_id
_entity_poly.type
_entity_poly.pdbx_seq_one_letter_code
_entity_poly.pdbx_strand_id
1 'polypeptide(L)' 'GLVDKPVIAVPTSVGYGANFGGLSALLTMLNSCASGIGVVNIDNGFGAGYLASTINRL' A
#
# COMPACT_ATOMS: atom_id res chain seq x y z
N GLY A 1 -9.47 0.43 12.81
CA GLY A 1 -9.52 -0.48 11.64
C GLY A 1 -9.59 -1.92 12.14
N LEU A 2 -9.41 -2.90 11.26
CA LEU A 2 -9.30 -4.32 11.66
C LEU A 2 -8.02 -4.63 12.47
N VAL A 3 -7.06 -3.71 12.45
CA VAL A 3 -5.80 -3.79 13.21
C VAL A 3 -5.49 -2.43 13.84
N ASP A 4 -4.75 -2.47 14.95
CA ASP A 4 -4.34 -1.27 15.71
C ASP A 4 -2.97 -0.73 15.28
N LYS A 5 -2.33 -1.39 14.32
CA LYS A 5 -0.99 -1.07 13.81
C LYS A 5 -1.07 -0.33 12.47
N PRO A 6 -0.08 0.51 12.11
CA PRO A 6 -0.01 1.11 10.78
C PRO A 6 0.04 0.04 9.68
N VAL A 7 -0.65 0.28 8.57
CA VAL A 7 -0.68 -0.60 7.41
C VAL A 7 0.03 0.09 6.25
N ILE A 8 0.96 -0.62 5.62
CA ILE A 8 1.66 -0.14 4.42
C ILE A 8 1.07 -0.87 3.22
N ALA A 9 0.39 -0.15 2.35
CA ALA A 9 -0.29 -0.70 1.20
C ALA A 9 0.61 -0.60 -0.04
N VAL A 10 0.84 -1.73 -0.72
CA VAL A 10 1.66 -1.83 -1.93
C VAL A 10 0.76 -2.22 -3.10
N PRO A 11 0.42 -1.30 -4.01
CA PRO A 11 -0.35 -1.64 -5.19
C PRO A 11 0.49 -2.47 -6.16
N THR A 12 -0.10 -3.51 -6.77
CA THR A 12 0.59 -4.39 -7.72
C THR A 12 0.29 -3.98 -9.16
N SER A 13 1.30 -3.98 -10.03
CA SER A 13 1.10 -3.71 -11.48
C SER A 13 0.40 -4.84 -12.22
N VAL A 14 0.36 -6.03 -11.60
CA VAL A 14 -0.31 -7.22 -12.10
C VAL A 14 -1.68 -7.41 -11.45
N GLY A 15 -2.59 -8.01 -12.21
CA GLY A 15 -3.94 -8.32 -11.78
C GLY A 15 -4.86 -8.53 -12.98
N TYR A 16 -6.03 -9.11 -12.75
CA TYR A 16 -7.00 -9.38 -13.79
C TYR A 16 -7.93 -8.17 -14.05
N GLY A 17 -8.41 -8.06 -15.28
CA GLY A 17 -9.40 -7.06 -15.67
C GLY A 17 -8.82 -5.66 -15.87
N ALA A 18 -9.57 -4.63 -15.46
CA ALA A 18 -9.24 -3.22 -15.59
C ALA A 18 -8.13 -2.76 -14.61
N ASN A 19 -7.02 -3.51 -14.56
CA ASN A 19 -5.95 -3.26 -13.60
C ASN A 19 -5.15 -1.98 -13.96
N PHE A 20 -4.99 -1.71 -15.26
CA PHE A 20 -4.25 -0.55 -15.82
C PHE A 20 -2.85 -0.40 -15.23
N GLY A 21 -2.08 -1.50 -15.19
CA GLY A 21 -0.69 -1.48 -14.69
C GLY A 21 -0.58 -1.08 -13.22
N GLY A 22 -1.59 -1.37 -12.41
CA GLY A 22 -1.67 -1.06 -10.98
C GLY A 22 -2.36 0.25 -10.64
N LEU A 23 -2.77 1.05 -11.63
CA LEU A 23 -3.46 2.33 -11.38
C LEU A 23 -4.79 2.12 -10.66
N SER A 24 -5.55 1.08 -11.02
CA SER A 24 -6.79 0.74 -10.30
C SER A 24 -6.52 0.44 -8.83
N ALA A 25 -5.55 -0.43 -8.53
CA ALA A 25 -5.17 -0.80 -7.18
C ALA A 25 -4.66 0.41 -6.38
N LEU A 26 -3.81 1.24 -6.99
CA LEU A 26 -3.29 2.48 -6.38
C LEU A 26 -4.44 3.42 -6.00
N LEU A 27 -5.36 3.69 -6.93
CA LEU A 27 -6.50 4.57 -6.68
C LEU A 27 -7.47 3.98 -5.65
N THR A 28 -7.70 2.66 -5.66
CA THR A 28 -8.49 1.98 -4.63
C THR A 28 -7.86 2.15 -3.24
N MET A 29 -6.55 1.94 -3.12
CA MET A 29 -5.84 2.07 -1.84
C MET A 29 -5.86 3.51 -1.32
N LEU A 30 -5.60 4.50 -2.18
CA LEU A 30 -5.62 5.92 -1.81
C LEU A 30 -7.02 6.42 -1.42
N ASN A 31 -8.07 5.97 -2.14
CA ASN A 31 -9.44 6.37 -1.85
C ASN A 31 -10.08 5.63 -0.67
N SER A 32 -9.37 4.68 -0.03
CA SER A 32 -9.91 3.94 1.11
C SER A 32 -10.23 4.82 2.34
N CYS A 33 -9.61 6.01 2.43
CA CYS A 33 -9.74 6.96 3.53
C CYS A 33 -9.54 6.35 4.93
N ALA A 34 -8.95 5.16 5.02
CA ALA A 34 -8.75 4.46 6.26
C ALA A 34 -7.53 5.03 7.00
N SER A 35 -7.78 5.58 8.19
CA SER A 35 -6.71 6.10 9.05
C SER A 35 -5.68 5.03 9.36
N GLY A 36 -4.39 5.42 9.32
CA GLY A 36 -3.27 4.51 9.60
C GLY A 36 -2.80 3.69 8.40
N ILE A 37 -3.33 3.94 7.20
CA ILE A 37 -2.80 3.37 5.95
C ILE A 37 -1.83 4.36 5.29
N GLY A 38 -0.63 3.90 4.94
CA GLY A 38 0.30 4.58 4.04
C GLY A 38 0.43 3.82 2.73
N VAL A 39 0.26 4.48 1.58
CA VAL A 39 0.37 3.84 0.26
C VAL A 39 1.75 4.16 -0.34
N VAL A 40 2.43 3.15 -0.88
CA VAL A 40 3.70 3.32 -1.62
C VAL A 40 3.49 3.21 -3.13
N ASN A 41 4.55 3.47 -3.90
CA ASN A 41 4.53 3.29 -5.35
C ASN A 41 4.18 1.86 -5.75
N ILE A 42 3.62 1.72 -6.96
CA ILE A 42 3.30 0.42 -7.57
C ILE A 42 4.53 -0.48 -7.57
N ASP A 43 4.34 -1.73 -7.14
CA ASP A 43 5.35 -2.77 -6.96
C ASP A 43 6.52 -2.44 -6.02
N ASN A 44 6.48 -1.32 -5.30
CA ASN A 44 7.57 -0.91 -4.42
C ASN A 44 7.56 -1.65 -3.07
N GLY A 45 7.62 -2.98 -3.13
CA GLY A 45 7.69 -3.85 -1.94
C GLY A 45 8.93 -3.62 -1.11
N PHE A 46 10.06 -3.25 -1.74
CA PHE A 46 11.28 -2.88 -1.02
C PHE A 46 11.07 -1.64 -0.15
N GLY A 47 10.53 -0.55 -0.73
CA GLY A 47 10.25 0.68 0.01
C GLY A 47 9.25 0.45 1.14
N ALA A 48 8.25 -0.41 0.92
CA ALA A 48 7.32 -0.80 1.97
C ALA A 48 8.01 -1.53 3.13
N GLY A 49 8.86 -2.52 2.84
CA GLY A 49 9.60 -3.25 3.86
C GLY A 49 10.59 -2.37 4.64
N TYR A 50 11.29 -1.49 3.93
CA TYR A 50 12.19 -0.51 4.56
C TYR A 50 11.41 0.42 5.50
N LEU A 51 10.32 1.03 5.02
CA LEU A 51 9.45 1.88 5.83
C LEU A 51 8.90 1.13 7.05
N ALA A 52 8.45 -0.11 6.88
CA ALA A 52 7.99 -0.97 7.97
C ALA A 52 9.07 -1.15 9.04
N SER A 53 10.31 -1.45 8.62
CA SER A 53 11.42 -1.59 9.56
C SER A 53 11.77 -0.29 10.25
N THR A 54 11.67 0.85 9.58
CA THR A 54 11.88 2.17 10.20
C THR A 54 10.82 2.44 11.24
N ILE A 55 9.54 2.24 10.92
CA ILE A 55 8.42 2.41 11.86
C ILE A 55 8.56 1.50 13.07
N ASN A 56 8.95 0.23 12.88
CA ASN A 56 9.10 -0.73 13.97
C ASN A 56 10.30 -0.44 14.88
N ARG A 57 11.18 0.49 14.51
CA ARG A 57 12.32 0.94 15.32
C ARG A 57 12.10 2.31 15.97
N LEU A 58 10.94 2.93 15.77
CA LEU A 58 10.48 4.11 16.53
C LEU A 58 10.03 3.69 17.93
#